data_AF-A0A8C7INT4-F1
#
_entry.id   AF-A0A8C7INT4-F1
#
_cell.length_a   1.000
_cell.length_b   1.000
_cell.length_c   1.000
_cell.angle_alpha   90.00
_cell.angle_beta   90.00
_cell.angle_gamma   90.00
#
_symmetry.space_group_name_H-M   'P 1'
#
loop_
_entity.id
_entity.type
_entity.pdbx_description
1 polymer ?
#
loop_
_entity_poly.entity_id
_entity_poly.type
_entity_poly.pdbx_seq_one_letter_code
_entity_poly.pdbx_strand_id
1 'polypeptide(L)'
;MYCGKCSLVTLCKLEPSRWCQFEFTNRTLSPLLTTLCKWSVEQLKENKVPGDMGLVLKSRAKHHAIASLLDRPFLFRDDALVVQYEVNFQDGIDCGGAYIKLLSDEEDLDLFNDRTSYTIMFGPDKCGEDYKLHFIFRHRSPLNKDLDEKHAKRPDVDLKKFYTDKKTHLYTLAIRHLGGVWYMTNIPHPLWPYC
;
A
#
# COMPACT_ATOMS: atom_id res chain seq x y z
N MET A 1 -0.96 20.21 14.07
CA MET A 1 -1.68 19.11 13.42
C MET A 1 -0.66 18.17 12.80
N TYR A 2 -0.39 17.03 13.44
CA TYR A 2 0.48 16.00 12.87
C TYR A 2 -0.36 15.13 11.93
N CYS A 3 -0.38 15.45 10.63
CA CYS A 3 -1.00 14.61 9.58
C CYS A 3 0.08 13.60 9.17
N GLY A 4 -0.04 12.39 9.72
CA GLY A 4 0.88 11.29 9.48
C GLY A 4 0.30 10.33 8.44
N LYS A 5 1.04 10.10 7.36
CA LYS A 5 0.68 9.18 6.28
C LYS A 5 0.53 7.75 6.83
N CYS A 6 -0.63 7.13 6.61
CA CYS A 6 -0.83 5.70 6.90
C CYS A 6 -0.33 4.89 5.70
N SER A 7 0.62 3.97 5.89
CA SER A 7 1.11 3.07 4.85
C SER A 7 0.66 1.65 5.21
N LEU A 8 -0.35 1.13 4.51
CA LEU A 8 -0.63 -0.30 4.55
C LEU A 8 0.52 -1.00 3.80
N VAL A 9 0.99 -2.16 4.26
CA VAL A 9 1.84 -3.06 3.45
C VAL A 9 1.12 -4.39 3.51
N THR A 10 0.45 -4.78 2.43
CA THR A 10 -0.38 -5.99 2.43
C THR A 10 -0.32 -6.63 1.07
N LEU A 11 0.01 -7.91 1.07
CA LEU A 11 -0.27 -8.86 -0.01
C LEU A 11 -1.03 -10.05 0.57
N CYS A 12 -2.08 -10.44 -0.14
CA CYS A 12 -3.14 -11.34 0.29
C CYS A 12 -2.68 -12.73 0.77
N LYS A 13 -3.01 -13.06 2.02
CA LYS A 13 -3.95 -14.12 2.43
C LYS A 13 -4.24 -13.88 3.92
N LEU A 14 -5.51 -13.80 4.32
CA LEU A 14 -5.92 -13.53 5.71
C LEU A 14 -5.66 -14.76 6.60
N GLU A 15 -4.38 -15.03 6.89
CA GLU A 15 -3.97 -15.87 8.00
C GLU A 15 -3.37 -14.94 9.08
N PRO A 16 -4.01 -14.80 10.25
CA PRO A 16 -3.50 -13.96 11.34
C PRO A 16 -2.04 -14.25 11.71
N SER A 17 -1.56 -15.48 11.49
CA SER A 17 -0.19 -15.93 11.73
C SER A 17 0.86 -15.38 10.77
N ARG A 18 0.48 -14.73 9.66
CA ARG A 18 1.42 -14.23 8.63
C ARG A 18 1.76 -12.74 8.77
N TRP A 19 1.15 -12.03 9.71
CA TRP A 19 1.31 -10.58 9.84
C TRP A 19 2.33 -10.19 10.89
N CYS A 20 3.30 -9.37 10.49
CA CYS A 20 4.19 -8.66 11.40
C CYS A 20 3.66 -7.24 11.61
N GLN A 21 3.44 -6.88 12.87
CA GLN A 21 3.05 -5.52 13.25
C GLN A 21 4.29 -4.73 13.63
N PHE A 22 4.49 -3.57 13.00
CA PHE A 22 5.71 -2.77 13.17
C PHE A 22 5.47 -1.50 13.99
N GLU A 23 6.50 -1.10 14.72
CA GLU A 23 6.52 0.10 15.55
C GLU A 23 7.49 1.14 14.97
N PHE A 24 7.02 2.37 14.82
CA PHE A 24 7.83 3.46 14.28
C PHE A 24 7.94 4.51 15.35
N THR A 25 8.99 4.42 16.16
CA THR A 25 9.41 5.48 17.07
C THR A 25 10.80 5.96 16.67
N ASN A 26 10.96 7.28 16.67
CA ASN A 26 12.24 7.90 16.45
C ASN A 26 13.07 7.66 17.73
N ARG A 27 14.02 6.73 17.65
CA ARG A 27 15.05 6.33 18.65
C ARG A 27 14.69 5.18 19.62
N THR A 28 15.53 4.13 19.53
CA THR A 28 16.00 3.19 20.57
C THR A 28 14.99 2.42 21.42
N LEU A 29 15.10 1.10 21.29
CA LEU A 29 14.54 0.01 22.12
C LEU A 29 14.30 0.35 23.61
N SER A 30 13.08 0.10 24.10
CA SER A 30 12.85 -0.41 25.46
C SER A 30 11.51 -1.18 25.54
N PRO A 31 11.36 -2.22 26.39
CA PRO A 31 10.21 -3.13 26.38
C PRO A 31 8.96 -2.60 27.10
N LEU A 32 8.89 -1.31 27.43
CA LEU A 32 7.90 -0.74 28.34
C LEU A 32 7.30 0.57 27.80
N LEU A 33 6.68 0.56 26.61
CA LEU A 33 5.80 1.68 26.21
C LEU A 33 4.80 1.28 25.11
N THR A 34 3.89 0.39 25.49
CA THR A 34 2.71 -0.09 24.75
C THR A 34 1.69 1.04 24.48
N THR A 35 2.00 2.03 23.63
CA THR A 35 1.00 2.98 23.10
C THR A 35 0.83 2.81 21.60
N LEU A 36 0.46 1.56 21.27
CA LEU A 36 0.44 0.96 19.95
C LEU A 36 -0.61 1.54 19.00
N CYS A 37 -0.29 1.44 17.72
CA CYS A 37 -1.21 1.33 16.59
C CYS A 37 -1.91 -0.02 16.66
N LYS A 38 -3.25 -0.03 16.65
CA LYS A 38 -4.05 -1.25 16.84
C LYS A 38 -4.78 -1.62 15.58
N TRP A 39 -4.53 -2.84 15.11
CA TRP A 39 -5.33 -3.52 14.11
C TRP A 39 -6.20 -4.58 14.79
N SER A 40 -7.36 -4.86 14.21
CA SER A 40 -8.21 -5.97 14.63
C SER A 40 -8.83 -6.63 13.41
N VAL A 41 -9.13 -7.92 13.52
CA VAL A 41 -9.84 -8.67 12.48
C VAL A 41 -11.33 -8.60 12.83
N GLU A 42 -12.11 -7.88 12.03
CA GLU A 42 -13.52 -7.61 12.28
C GLU A 42 -14.34 -7.75 11.00
N GLN A 43 -15.63 -8.06 11.13
CA GLN A 43 -16.57 -7.95 10.01
C GLN A 43 -16.77 -6.48 9.64
N LEU A 44 -17.17 -6.23 8.40
CA LEU A 44 -17.66 -4.91 7.99
C LEU A 44 -18.80 -4.43 8.91
N LYS A 45 -18.91 -3.11 9.14
CA LYS A 45 -20.01 -2.52 9.90
C LYS A 45 -21.34 -2.67 9.17
N GLU A 46 -21.31 -2.43 7.86
CA GLU A 46 -22.46 -2.49 6.95
C GLU A 46 -22.20 -3.47 5.81
N ASN A 47 -23.26 -3.95 5.15
CA ASN A 47 -23.18 -4.90 4.02
C ASN A 47 -22.37 -6.17 4.35
N LYS A 48 -22.57 -6.71 5.56
CA LYS A 48 -21.86 -7.89 6.05
C LYS A 48 -22.11 -9.10 5.17
N VAL A 49 -21.03 -9.73 4.74
CA VAL A 49 -21.07 -11.09 4.18
C VAL A 49 -20.65 -12.05 5.31
N PRO A 50 -21.45 -13.07 5.65
CA PRO A 50 -21.10 -14.01 6.72
C PRO A 50 -19.74 -14.67 6.48
N GLY A 51 -18.85 -14.56 7.47
CA GLY A 51 -17.49 -15.11 7.40
C GLY A 51 -16.47 -14.21 6.73
N ASP A 52 -16.88 -13.10 6.11
CA ASP A 52 -15.98 -12.11 5.55
C ASP A 52 -15.44 -11.18 6.65
N MET A 53 -14.12 -11.22 6.83
CA MET A 53 -13.40 -10.52 7.88
C MET A 53 -12.34 -9.64 7.25
N GLY A 54 -12.26 -8.39 7.69
CA GLY A 54 -11.26 -7.43 7.24
C GLY A 54 -10.26 -7.08 8.34
N LEU A 55 -9.06 -6.66 7.93
CA LEU A 55 -8.11 -6.02 8.82
C LEU A 55 -8.52 -4.55 9.03
N VAL A 56 -8.95 -4.21 10.24
CA VAL A 56 -9.53 -2.91 10.57
C VAL A 56 -8.57 -2.08 11.41
N LEU A 57 -8.36 -0.85 10.98
CA LEU A 57 -7.58 0.15 11.68
C LEU A 57 -8.36 0.74 12.87
N LYS A 58 -7.80 0.69 14.09
CA LYS A 58 -8.52 1.14 15.30
C LYS A 58 -7.98 2.43 15.92
N SER A 59 -6.75 2.83 15.62
CA SER A 59 -6.17 4.06 16.19
C SER A 59 -6.27 5.24 15.23
N ARG A 60 -6.76 6.37 15.71
CA ARG A 60 -6.82 7.64 14.95
C ARG A 60 -5.49 8.38 15.02
N ALA A 61 -5.16 9.10 13.93
CA ALA A 61 -4.04 10.04 13.87
C ALA A 61 -2.66 9.47 14.30
N LYS A 62 -2.38 8.22 13.92
CA LYS A 62 -1.08 7.58 14.11
C LYS A 62 -0.55 7.02 12.80
N HIS A 63 0.76 6.85 12.69
CA HIS A 63 1.36 6.09 11.60
C HIS A 63 1.13 4.61 11.84
N HIS A 64 0.57 3.94 10.85
CA HIS A 64 0.31 2.52 10.92
C HIS A 64 1.08 1.82 9.84
N ALA A 65 1.60 0.66 10.21
CA ALA A 65 2.00 -0.31 9.23
C ALA A 65 1.90 -1.73 9.80
N ILE A 66 1.60 -2.62 8.90
CA ILE A 66 1.59 -4.06 9.05
C ILE A 66 2.22 -4.57 7.77
N ALA A 67 2.97 -5.67 7.80
CA ALA A 67 3.46 -6.30 6.58
C ALA A 67 3.39 -7.83 6.69
N SER A 68 3.42 -8.47 5.54
CA SER A 68 3.56 -9.92 5.39
C SER A 68 4.56 -10.17 4.28
N LEU A 69 5.37 -11.22 4.45
CA LEU A 69 6.21 -11.72 3.37
C LEU A 69 5.33 -12.34 2.28
N LEU A 70 5.81 -12.22 1.03
CA LEU A 70 5.34 -13.07 -0.05
C LEU A 70 5.92 -14.48 0.11
N ASP A 71 5.21 -15.49 -0.39
CA ASP A 71 5.71 -16.88 -0.39
C ASP A 71 7.03 -17.01 -1.17
N ARG A 72 7.25 -16.13 -2.15
CA ARG A 72 8.49 -16.01 -2.93
C ARG A 72 8.69 -14.58 -3.42
N PRO A 73 9.95 -14.12 -3.61
CA PRO A 73 10.21 -12.84 -4.27
C PRO A 73 9.58 -12.78 -5.65
N PHE A 74 9.01 -11.62 -6.01
CA PHE A 74 8.51 -11.39 -7.36
C PHE A 74 9.63 -10.79 -8.22
N LEU A 75 10.01 -11.50 -9.28
CA LEU A 75 11.01 -11.03 -10.23
C LEU A 75 10.31 -10.49 -11.48
N PHE A 76 10.55 -9.22 -11.75
CA PHE A 76 9.99 -8.56 -12.92
C PHE A 76 10.72 -8.95 -14.21
N ARG A 77 10.32 -10.06 -14.82
CA ARG A 77 10.85 -10.56 -16.08
C ARG A 77 9.75 -10.61 -17.13
N ASP A 78 9.12 -11.78 -17.26
CA ASP A 78 8.13 -12.04 -18.31
C ASP A 78 6.69 -12.06 -17.77
N ASP A 79 6.54 -12.29 -16.46
CA ASP A 79 5.25 -12.37 -15.79
C ASP A 79 4.68 -10.97 -15.51
N ALA A 80 3.37 -10.85 -15.71
CA ALA A 80 2.64 -9.66 -15.26
C ALA A 80 2.49 -9.69 -13.73
N LEU A 81 2.78 -8.55 -13.10
CA LEU A 81 2.44 -8.35 -11.70
C LEU A 81 1.00 -7.85 -11.62
N VAL A 82 0.16 -8.59 -10.90
CA VAL A 82 -1.18 -8.12 -10.52
C VAL A 82 -1.26 -8.02 -9.00
N VAL A 83 -1.58 -6.82 -8.52
CA VAL A 83 -1.87 -6.59 -7.10
C VAL A 83 -3.27 -6.05 -6.97
N GLN A 84 -4.06 -6.71 -6.13
CA GLN A 84 -5.47 -6.39 -5.95
C GLN A 84 -5.83 -6.50 -4.47
N TYR A 85 -6.56 -5.51 -3.97
CA TYR A 85 -7.08 -5.52 -2.61
C TYR A 85 -8.28 -4.59 -2.48
N GLU A 86 -9.01 -4.75 -1.38
CA GLU A 86 -10.22 -3.98 -1.10
C GLU A 86 -9.97 -2.98 0.03
N VAL A 87 -10.58 -1.81 -0.08
CA VAL A 87 -10.61 -0.81 1.00
C VAL A 87 -12.04 -0.37 1.23
N ASN A 88 -12.42 -0.26 2.50
CA ASN A 88 -13.66 0.35 2.92
C ASN A 88 -13.38 1.40 4.01
N PHE A 89 -13.66 2.67 3.71
CA PHE A 89 -13.61 3.76 4.68
C PHE A 89 -14.90 3.81 5.50
N GLN A 90 -15.07 2.82 6.39
CA GLN A 90 -16.32 2.56 7.12
C GLN A 90 -16.79 3.77 7.96
N ASP A 91 -15.85 4.52 8.54
CA ASP A 91 -16.12 5.73 9.33
C ASP A 91 -15.89 7.03 8.55
N GLY A 92 -15.62 6.94 7.24
CA GLY A 92 -15.08 8.05 6.45
C GLY A 92 -13.58 8.28 6.71
N ILE A 93 -13.00 9.22 5.95
CA ILE A 93 -11.58 9.56 6.05
C ILE A 93 -11.35 11.04 5.74
N ASP A 94 -10.64 11.73 6.64
CA ASP A 94 -10.33 13.17 6.52
C ASP A 94 -8.91 13.40 5.98
N CYS A 95 -7.88 12.90 6.68
CA CYS A 95 -6.48 12.77 6.25
C CYS A 95 -6.00 11.35 6.56
N GLY A 96 -5.54 10.60 5.55
CA GLY A 96 -4.93 9.28 5.69
C GLY A 96 -4.85 8.51 4.36
N GLY A 97 -4.04 7.45 4.39
CA GLY A 97 -3.82 6.56 3.26
C GLY A 97 -4.22 5.12 3.57
N ALA A 98 -4.70 4.43 2.54
CA ALA A 98 -4.93 2.99 2.56
C ALA A 98 -4.27 2.34 1.34
N TYR A 99 -3.10 2.86 0.96
CA TYR A 99 -2.24 2.32 -0.09
C TYR A 99 -1.33 1.23 0.46
N ILE A 100 -1.00 0.28 -0.40
CA ILE A 100 0.00 -0.76 -0.14
C ILE A 100 1.39 -0.33 -0.62
N LYS A 101 2.44 -0.86 0.00
CA LYS A 101 3.79 -0.87 -0.57
C LYS A 101 4.21 -2.31 -0.89
N LEU A 102 4.93 -2.52 -1.99
CA LEU A 102 5.68 -3.73 -2.26
C LEU A 102 7.14 -3.42 -1.94
N LEU A 103 7.63 -4.05 -0.88
CA LEU A 103 8.99 -3.81 -0.41
C LEU A 103 9.99 -4.39 -1.40
N SER A 104 11.12 -3.71 -1.54
CA SER A 104 12.27 -4.30 -2.23
C SER A 104 12.77 -5.48 -1.41
N ASP A 105 13.36 -6.48 -2.07
CA ASP A 105 13.95 -7.62 -1.35
C ASP A 105 15.10 -7.11 -0.48
N GLU A 106 14.86 -7.06 0.82
CA GLU A 106 15.79 -6.60 1.86
C GLU A 106 15.85 -7.72 2.89
N GLU A 107 17.05 -8.06 3.37
CA GLU A 107 17.30 -9.28 4.14
C GLU A 107 16.62 -9.31 5.52
N ASP A 108 16.15 -8.17 6.02
CA ASP A 108 15.60 -8.05 7.39
C ASP A 108 14.36 -7.16 7.47
N LEU A 109 13.19 -7.79 7.62
CA LEU A 109 11.93 -7.08 7.87
C LEU A 109 11.82 -6.55 9.30
N ASP A 110 12.61 -7.03 10.26
CA ASP A 110 12.49 -6.61 11.67
C ASP A 110 12.85 -5.12 11.85
N LEU A 111 13.53 -4.53 10.87
CA LEU A 111 13.88 -3.10 10.81
C LEU A 111 12.89 -2.25 9.99
N PHE A 112 11.72 -2.79 9.64
CA PHE A 112 10.75 -2.10 8.81
C PHE A 112 10.31 -0.75 9.43
N ASN A 113 10.59 0.33 8.69
CA ASN A 113 10.30 1.69 9.08
C ASN A 113 9.87 2.54 7.86
N ASP A 114 9.69 3.86 8.04
CA ASP A 114 9.07 4.74 7.05
C ASP A 114 10.00 5.00 5.87
N ARG A 115 11.27 4.67 6.05
CA ARG A 115 12.36 4.76 5.09
C ARG A 115 12.69 3.42 4.46
N THR A 116 12.02 2.32 4.84
CA THR A 116 12.27 1.02 4.21
C THR A 116 12.06 1.10 2.70
N SER A 117 13.02 0.55 1.97
CA SER A 117 13.02 0.51 0.52
C SER A 117 11.78 -0.21 0.00
N TYR A 118 11.13 0.41 -0.98
CA TYR A 118 9.98 -0.17 -1.66
C TYR A 118 10.17 -0.02 -3.16
N THR A 119 9.69 -0.99 -3.91
CA THR A 119 9.68 -0.95 -5.39
C THR A 119 8.39 -0.35 -5.90
N ILE A 120 7.25 -0.66 -5.28
CA ILE A 120 5.93 -0.16 -5.70
C ILE A 120 5.16 0.42 -4.51
N MET A 121 4.48 1.55 -4.70
CA MET A 121 3.42 2.01 -3.81
C MET A 121 2.14 2.20 -4.63
N PHE A 122 1.04 1.62 -4.19
CA PHE A 122 -0.21 1.66 -4.93
C PHE A 122 -1.43 1.77 -4.00
N GLY A 123 -2.35 2.68 -4.32
CA GLY A 123 -3.65 2.73 -3.67
C GLY A 123 -4.13 4.11 -3.23
N PRO A 124 -5.28 4.18 -2.53
CA PRO A 124 -5.94 5.42 -2.20
C PRO A 124 -5.26 6.18 -1.06
N ASP A 125 -5.15 7.50 -1.22
CA ASP A 125 -4.72 8.46 -0.22
C ASP A 125 -5.60 9.70 -0.29
N LYS A 126 -6.05 10.20 0.87
CA LYS A 126 -6.87 11.41 0.96
C LYS A 126 -6.31 12.33 2.03
N CYS A 127 -6.25 13.62 1.75
CA CYS A 127 -5.97 14.64 2.76
C CYS A 127 -6.78 15.91 2.49
N GLY A 128 -7.80 16.17 3.30
CA GLY A 128 -8.75 17.25 3.04
C GLY A 128 -9.53 16.97 1.75
N GLU A 129 -9.50 17.92 0.81
CA GLU A 129 -10.12 17.79 -0.52
C GLU A 129 -9.15 17.25 -1.60
N ASP A 130 -7.96 16.79 -1.22
CA ASP A 130 -7.02 16.15 -2.14
C ASP A 130 -7.25 14.63 -2.13
N TYR A 131 -7.89 14.12 -3.18
CA TYR A 131 -8.19 12.70 -3.39
C TYR A 131 -7.21 12.13 -4.42
N LYS A 132 -6.45 11.10 -4.05
CA LYS A 132 -5.37 10.55 -4.88
C LYS A 132 -5.38 9.03 -4.92
N LEU A 133 -5.28 8.47 -6.12
CA LEU A 133 -4.86 7.09 -6.31
C LEU A 133 -3.36 7.08 -6.62
N HIS A 134 -2.54 6.71 -5.66
CA HIS A 134 -1.10 6.61 -5.86
C HIS A 134 -0.78 5.41 -6.74
N PHE A 135 0.11 5.63 -7.70
CA PHE A 135 0.95 4.58 -8.26
C PHE A 135 2.36 5.17 -8.39
N ILE A 136 3.26 4.68 -7.56
CA ILE A 136 4.66 5.08 -7.52
C ILE A 136 5.50 3.85 -7.80
N PHE A 137 6.41 3.96 -8.75
CA PHE A 137 7.37 2.92 -9.09
C PHE A 137 8.78 3.45 -8.84
N ARG A 138 9.52 2.78 -7.96
CA ARG A 138 10.92 3.08 -7.68
C ARG A 138 11.77 2.04 -8.36
N HIS A 139 12.61 2.50 -9.27
CA HIS A 139 13.53 1.66 -10.03
C HIS A 139 14.96 2.05 -9.70
N ARG A 140 15.77 1.05 -9.37
CA ARG A 140 17.22 1.23 -9.30
C ARG A 140 17.82 0.82 -10.63
N SER A 141 18.46 1.78 -11.30
CA SER A 141 19.13 1.52 -12.57
C SER A 141 20.29 0.53 -12.35
N PRO A 142 20.37 -0.55 -13.16
CA PRO A 142 21.45 -1.51 -13.06
C PRO A 142 22.80 -0.93 -13.52
N LEU A 143 22.80 0.16 -14.29
CA LEU A 143 24.01 0.73 -14.91
C LEU A 143 24.75 1.70 -13.98
N ASN A 144 24.04 2.66 -13.40
CA ASN A 144 24.62 3.71 -12.54
C ASN A 144 24.23 3.58 -11.06
N LYS A 145 23.39 2.59 -10.71
CA LYS A 145 22.86 2.35 -9.35
C LYS A 145 22.00 3.49 -8.80
N ASP A 146 21.66 4.48 -9.62
CA ASP A 146 20.79 5.59 -9.24
C ASP A 146 19.35 5.10 -9.03
N LEU A 147 18.70 5.68 -8.02
CA LEU A 147 17.32 5.38 -7.68
C LEU A 147 16.41 6.45 -8.29
N ASP A 148 15.52 6.03 -9.18
CA ASP A 148 14.53 6.89 -9.80
C ASP A 148 13.14 6.57 -9.25
N GLU A 149 12.40 7.59 -8.83
CA GLU A 149 11.04 7.48 -8.31
C GLU A 149 10.07 8.12 -9.29
N LYS A 150 9.21 7.30 -9.89
CA LYS A 150 8.24 7.75 -10.89
C LYS A 150 6.83 7.71 -10.34
N HIS A 151 6.09 8.78 -10.60
CA HIS A 151 4.70 8.93 -10.18
C HIS A 151 3.81 8.84 -11.40
N ALA A 152 2.76 8.03 -11.30
CA ALA A 152 1.73 7.99 -12.31
C ALA A 152 0.97 9.32 -12.39
N LYS A 153 0.46 9.64 -13.58
CA LYS A 153 -0.47 10.75 -13.75
C LYS A 153 -1.75 10.46 -12.98
N ARG A 154 -2.35 11.51 -12.43
CA ARG A 154 -3.67 11.40 -11.79
C ARG A 154 -4.69 10.86 -12.81
N PRO A 155 -5.56 9.92 -12.40
CA PRO A 155 -6.61 9.44 -13.28
C PRO A 155 -7.61 10.57 -13.59
N ASP A 156 -8.15 10.56 -14.80
CA ASP A 156 -9.23 11.46 -15.24
C ASP A 156 -10.60 10.89 -14.79
N VAL A 157 -10.73 10.65 -13.49
CA VAL A 157 -11.92 10.09 -12.85
C VAL A 157 -12.14 10.84 -11.55
N ASP A 158 -13.40 11.19 -11.25
CA ASP A 158 -13.74 11.75 -9.95
C ASP A 158 -13.57 10.69 -8.85
N LEU A 159 -12.49 10.82 -8.10
CA LEU A 159 -12.13 9.90 -7.03
C LEU A 159 -12.97 10.11 -5.76
N LYS A 160 -13.67 11.25 -5.61
CA LYS A 160 -14.34 11.63 -4.36
C LYS A 160 -15.27 10.54 -3.82
N LYS A 161 -16.09 9.97 -4.70
CA LYS A 161 -17.09 8.95 -4.35
C LYS A 161 -16.48 7.75 -3.63
N PHE A 162 -15.29 7.30 -4.04
CA PHE A 162 -14.60 6.13 -3.49
C PHE A 162 -14.15 6.32 -2.03
N TYR A 163 -14.07 7.56 -1.55
CA TYR A 163 -13.67 7.89 -0.17
C TYR A 163 -14.85 8.23 0.73
N THR A 164 -16.01 8.59 0.16
CA THR A 164 -17.13 9.17 0.91
C THR A 164 -18.36 8.29 0.96
N ASP A 165 -18.53 7.33 0.05
CA ASP A 165 -19.75 6.53 -0.05
C ASP A 165 -19.83 5.38 0.98
N LYS A 166 -18.77 5.17 1.78
CA LYS A 166 -18.63 4.12 2.80
C LYS A 166 -18.81 2.70 2.25
N LYS A 167 -18.63 2.51 0.94
CA LYS A 167 -18.68 1.21 0.29
C LYS A 167 -17.28 0.60 0.20
N THR A 168 -17.25 -0.71 0.04
CA THR A 168 -16.03 -1.45 -0.26
C THR A 168 -15.69 -1.22 -1.74
N HIS A 169 -14.46 -0.81 -2.01
CA HIS A 169 -13.95 -0.59 -3.35
C HIS A 169 -12.73 -1.47 -3.61
N LEU A 170 -12.69 -2.06 -4.80
CA LEU A 170 -11.59 -2.91 -5.27
C LEU A 170 -10.55 -2.08 -6.01
N TYR A 171 -9.31 -2.11 -5.54
CA TYR A 171 -8.17 -1.44 -6.17
C TYR A 171 -7.30 -2.48 -6.84
N THR A 172 -7.08 -2.33 -8.15
CA THR A 172 -6.29 -3.27 -8.95
C THR A 172 -5.18 -2.54 -9.68
N LEU A 173 -3.96 -3.02 -9.50
CA LEU A 173 -2.78 -2.66 -10.26
C LEU A 173 -2.37 -3.86 -11.09
N ALA A 174 -2.35 -3.71 -12.41
CA ALA A 174 -1.79 -4.71 -13.31
C ALA A 174 -0.66 -4.05 -14.11
N ILE A 175 0.54 -4.58 -13.95
CA ILE A 175 1.75 -4.13 -14.63
C ILE A 175 2.27 -5.28 -15.47
N ARG A 176 2.56 -5.00 -16.73
CA ARG A 176 3.20 -5.96 -17.63
C ARG A 176 4.49 -5.39 -18.18
N HIS A 177 5.51 -6.24 -18.23
CA HIS A 177 6.73 -5.98 -18.96
C HIS A 177 6.58 -6.58 -20.38
N LEU A 178 6.62 -5.74 -21.41
CA LEU A 178 6.57 -6.15 -22.80
C LEU A 178 7.75 -5.51 -23.54
N GLY A 179 8.75 -6.32 -23.90
CA GLY A 179 9.86 -5.88 -24.76
C GLY A 179 10.68 -4.70 -24.22
N GLY A 180 10.91 -4.62 -22.90
CA GLY A 180 11.66 -3.51 -22.27
C GLY A 180 10.79 -2.34 -21.80
N VAL A 181 9.47 -2.42 -22.03
CA VAL A 181 8.50 -1.36 -21.71
C VAL A 181 7.49 -1.85 -20.68
N TRP A 182 7.21 -0.98 -19.72
CA TRP A 182 6.23 -1.21 -18.67
C TRP A 182 4.87 -0.64 -19.05
N TYR A 183 3.83 -1.47 -19.01
CA TYR A 183 2.45 -1.08 -19.33
C TYR A 183 1.54 -1.28 -18.12
N MET A 184 0.65 -0.30 -17.89
CA MET A 184 -0.53 -0.46 -17.04
C MET A 184 -1.74 -0.73 -17.91
N THR A 185 -2.56 -1.72 -17.54
CA THR A 185 -3.72 -2.14 -18.35
C THR A 185 -4.77 -1.05 -18.58
N ASN A 186 -4.74 0.06 -17.83
CA ASN A 186 -5.68 1.18 -17.94
C ASN A 186 -5.03 2.53 -18.34
N ILE A 187 -3.75 2.54 -18.73
CA ILE A 187 -3.08 3.75 -19.26
C ILE A 187 -2.52 3.38 -20.65
N PRO A 188 -3.09 3.92 -21.74
CA PRO A 188 -2.72 3.54 -23.11
C PRO A 188 -1.33 4.05 -23.53
N HIS A 189 -0.62 4.77 -22.67
CA HIS A 189 0.75 5.22 -22.90
C HIS A 189 1.74 4.33 -22.16
N PRO A 190 2.86 3.93 -22.79
CA PRO A 190 3.93 3.20 -22.12
C PRO A 190 4.40 4.03 -20.91
N LEU A 191 4.52 3.38 -19.75
CA LEU A 191 5.06 4.03 -18.57
C LEU A 191 6.53 4.44 -18.78
N TRP A 192 7.23 3.75 -19.70
CA TRP A 192 8.63 4.01 -20.02
C TRP A 192 9.06 3.47 -21.40
N PRO A 193 9.82 4.20 -22.24
CA PRO A 193 10.27 3.65 -23.53
C PRO A 193 11.41 2.63 -23.45
N TYR A 194 12.35 2.69 -22.50
CA TYR A 194 13.51 1.78 -22.44
C TYR A 194 14.15 1.80 -21.04
N CYS A 195 14.08 0.69 -20.29
CA CYS A 195 14.93 0.45 -19.11
C CYS A 195 16.25 -0.18 -19.53
#